data_AF-A0A3D2EW68-F1
#
_entry.id   AF-A0A3D2EW68-F1
#
_cell.length_a   1.000
_cell.length_b   1.000
_cell.length_c   1.000
_cell.angle_alpha   90.00
_cell.angle_beta   90.00
_cell.angle_gamma   90.00
#
_symmetry.space_group_name_H-M   'P 1'
#
loop_
_entity.id
_entity.type
_entity.pdbx_description
1 polymer ?
#
loop_
_entity_poly.entity_id
_entity_poly.type
_entity_poly.pdbx_seq_one_letter_code
_entity_poly.pdbx_strand_id
1 'polypeptide(L)'
;MNKRLVDALQYIETLRPRPIAFGALARKLLLIINQLAPDVVELTCKPAAWHNLPEKIGHGMKAKVKVARKAGFIHFVIFGDCGTGGQLYSFFDEENVAHIPRPHRHHSFMGEADFDAVMDQDLATFLLTDYYSPSF
;
A
#
# COMPACT_ATOMS: atom_id res chain seq x y z
N MET A 1 -9.20 -6.32 -26.54
CA MET A 1 -8.38 -6.60 -25.33
C MET A 1 -7.29 -7.60 -25.71
N ASN A 2 -6.02 -7.37 -25.34
CA ASN A 2 -4.90 -8.25 -25.70
C ASN A 2 -4.98 -9.59 -24.93
N LYS A 3 -4.66 -10.73 -25.58
CA LYS A 3 -4.59 -12.07 -24.97
C LYS A 3 -3.84 -12.09 -23.62
N ARG A 4 -2.72 -11.37 -23.48
CA ARG A 4 -1.97 -11.26 -22.21
C ARG A 4 -2.78 -10.65 -21.06
N LEU A 5 -3.66 -9.69 -21.36
CA LEU A 5 -4.55 -9.08 -20.36
C LEU A 5 -5.63 -10.08 -19.93
N VAL A 6 -6.16 -10.86 -20.87
CA VAL A 6 -7.14 -11.92 -20.58
C VAL A 6 -6.51 -13.00 -19.71
N ASP A 7 -5.32 -13.48 -20.07
CA ASP A 7 -4.59 -14.50 -19.31
C ASP A 7 -4.25 -14.02 -17.89
N ALA A 8 -3.86 -12.74 -17.74
CA ALA A 8 -3.59 -12.14 -16.43
C ALA A 8 -4.86 -12.00 -15.58
N LEU A 9 -5.99 -11.59 -16.16
CA LEU A 9 -7.28 -11.49 -15.45
C LEU A 9 -7.73 -12.85 -14.94
N GLN A 10 -7.64 -13.87 -15.78
CA GLN A 10 -8.02 -15.24 -15.44
C GLN A 10 -7.09 -15.86 -14.39
N TYR A 11 -5.80 -15.52 -14.41
CA TYR A 11 -4.87 -15.89 -13.34
C TYR A 11 -5.22 -15.19 -12.01
N ILE A 12 -5.50 -13.88 -12.04
CA ILE A 12 -5.90 -13.11 -10.85
C ILE A 12 -7.21 -13.64 -10.24
N GLU A 13 -8.18 -14.05 -11.05
CA GLU A 13 -9.43 -14.69 -10.62
C GLU A 13 -9.19 -15.93 -9.74
N THR A 14 -8.15 -16.72 -10.05
CA THR A 14 -7.81 -17.92 -9.26
C THR A 14 -7.09 -17.61 -7.95
N LEU A 15 -6.45 -16.44 -7.84
CA LEU A 15 -5.59 -16.07 -6.71
C LEU A 15 -6.31 -15.27 -5.61
N ARG A 16 -7.50 -14.73 -5.88
CA ARG A 16 -8.26 -13.84 -4.98
C ARG A 16 -7.35 -12.87 -4.21
N PRO A 17 -6.73 -11.90 -4.88
CA PRO A 17 -5.87 -10.94 -4.22
C PRO A 17 -6.63 -9.95 -3.32
N ARG A 18 -6.05 -9.66 -2.15
CA ARG A 18 -6.47 -8.60 -1.24
C ARG A 18 -5.33 -7.63 -0.92
N PRO A 19 -5.07 -6.64 -1.79
CA PRO A 19 -4.09 -5.60 -1.49
C PRO A 19 -4.44 -4.80 -0.24
N ILE A 20 -3.40 -4.42 0.51
CA ILE A 20 -3.50 -3.50 1.65
C ILE A 20 -2.81 -2.19 1.29
N ALA A 21 -3.55 -1.10 1.15
CA ALA A 21 -3.03 0.19 0.71
C ALA A 21 -3.29 1.35 1.69
N PHE A 22 -2.71 2.51 1.38
CA PHE A 22 -3.12 3.79 1.95
C PHE A 22 -4.30 4.40 1.20
N GLY A 23 -5.17 5.14 1.90
CA GLY A 23 -6.34 5.80 1.28
C GLY A 23 -5.99 6.69 0.09
N ALA A 24 -4.83 7.35 0.13
CA ALA A 24 -4.26 8.12 -0.98
C ALA A 24 -4.06 7.31 -2.26
N LEU A 25 -3.46 6.12 -2.13
CA LEU A 25 -3.14 5.24 -3.25
C LEU A 25 -4.35 4.40 -3.66
N ALA A 26 -5.23 4.12 -2.69
CA ALA A 26 -6.47 3.38 -2.87
C ALA A 26 -7.35 3.98 -3.97
N ARG A 27 -7.45 5.31 -4.05
CA ARG A 27 -8.22 5.99 -5.13
C ARG A 27 -7.72 5.59 -6.52
N LYS A 28 -6.41 5.58 -6.74
CA LYS A 28 -5.82 5.16 -8.03
C LYS A 28 -5.96 3.65 -8.26
N LEU A 29 -5.80 2.84 -7.22
CA LEU A 29 -6.00 1.39 -7.30
C LEU A 29 -7.43 1.03 -7.66
N LEU A 30 -8.43 1.73 -7.10
CA LEU A 30 -9.84 1.54 -7.43
C LEU A 30 -10.13 1.82 -8.91
N LEU A 31 -9.47 2.83 -9.51
CA LEU A 31 -9.61 3.09 -10.95
C LEU A 31 -9.14 1.92 -11.82
N ILE A 32 -8.15 1.16 -11.35
CA ILE A 32 -7.65 -0.04 -12.02
C ILE A 32 -8.57 -1.23 -11.73
N ILE A 33 -8.93 -1.44 -10.45
CA ILE A 33 -9.78 -2.55 -10.01
C ILE A 33 -11.16 -2.49 -10.67
N ASN A 34 -11.73 -1.30 -10.85
CA ASN A 34 -13.03 -1.12 -11.49
C ASN A 34 -13.05 -1.47 -13.00
N GLN A 35 -11.88 -1.72 -13.61
CA GLN A 35 -11.78 -2.22 -14.98
C GLN A 35 -11.75 -3.75 -15.05
N LEU A 36 -11.63 -4.43 -13.90
CA LEU A 36 -11.62 -5.88 -13.79
C LEU A 36 -13.06 -6.38 -13.58
N ALA A 37 -13.27 -7.70 -13.69
CA ALA A 37 -14.55 -8.28 -13.31
C ALA A 37 -14.84 -8.06 -11.81
N PRO A 38 -16.12 -7.98 -11.40
CA PRO A 38 -16.50 -7.86 -9.99
C PRO A 38 -15.89 -8.98 -9.13
N ASP A 39 -15.59 -8.68 -7.88
CA ASP A 39 -15.11 -9.62 -6.86
C ASP A 39 -13.76 -10.32 -7.15
N VAL A 40 -13.06 -9.93 -8.22
CA VAL A 40 -11.72 -10.46 -8.55
C VAL A 40 -10.64 -9.96 -7.61
N VAL A 41 -10.74 -8.71 -7.14
CA VAL A 41 -9.77 -8.08 -6.23
C VAL A 41 -10.51 -7.40 -5.08
N GLU A 42 -10.09 -7.67 -3.84
CA GLU A 42 -10.64 -6.99 -2.67
C GLU A 42 -9.64 -5.99 -2.09
N LEU A 43 -9.86 -4.70 -2.29
CA LEU A 43 -8.96 -3.68 -1.72
C LEU A 43 -9.31 -3.41 -0.25
N THR A 44 -8.34 -3.54 0.65
CA THR A 44 -8.46 -3.03 2.02
C THR A 44 -7.46 -1.89 2.26
N CYS A 45 -7.86 -0.92 3.08
CA CYS A 45 -7.01 0.21 3.44
C CYS A 45 -6.69 0.21 4.93
N LYS A 46 -5.54 0.79 5.30
CA LYS A 46 -5.30 1.13 6.71
C LYS A 46 -5.93 2.49 7.08
N PRO A 47 -6.38 2.66 8.34
CA PRO A 47 -6.94 3.94 8.80
C PRO A 47 -5.96 5.10 8.60
N ALA A 48 -6.46 6.23 8.11
CA ALA A 48 -5.67 7.43 7.90
C ALA A 48 -5.05 7.95 9.21
N ALA A 49 -5.75 7.80 10.33
CA ALA A 49 -5.29 8.22 11.66
C ALA A 49 -3.97 7.57 12.11
N TRP A 50 -3.59 6.42 11.53
CA TRP A 50 -2.33 5.76 11.92
C TRP A 50 -1.08 6.51 11.45
N HIS A 51 -1.18 7.53 10.58
CA HIS A 51 -0.03 8.39 10.26
C HIS A 51 0.45 9.22 11.45
N ASN A 52 -0.46 9.53 12.38
CA ASN A 52 -0.13 10.25 13.61
C ASN A 52 0.23 9.32 14.78
N LEU A 53 0.03 8.01 14.60
CA LEU A 53 0.21 6.99 15.64
C LEU A 53 0.97 5.79 15.05
N PRO A 54 2.25 5.95 14.69
CA PRO A 54 3.02 4.90 14.02
C PRO A 54 3.05 3.59 14.81
N GLU A 55 3.00 3.64 16.14
CA GLU A 55 2.95 2.49 17.03
C GLU A 55 1.71 1.60 16.82
N LYS A 56 0.63 2.14 16.25
CA LYS A 56 -0.57 1.38 15.89
C LYS A 56 -0.44 0.63 14.56
N ILE A 57 0.49 1.05 13.69
CA ILE A 57 0.63 0.48 12.34
C ILE A 57 1.00 -1.00 12.43
N GLY A 58 2.02 -1.35 13.23
CA GLY A 58 2.46 -2.74 13.36
C GLY A 58 1.34 -3.68 13.84
N HIS A 59 0.69 -3.33 14.97
CA HIS A 59 -0.41 -4.12 15.53
C HIS A 59 -1.59 -4.25 14.57
N GLY A 60 -1.99 -3.15 13.94
CA GLY A 60 -3.10 -3.14 13.02
C GLY A 60 -2.83 -3.91 11.72
N MET A 61 -1.57 -3.89 11.24
CA MET A 61 -1.15 -4.67 10.09
C MET A 61 -1.10 -6.17 10.39
N LYS A 62 -0.59 -6.57 11.57
CA LYS A 62 -0.65 -7.96 12.04
C LYS A 62 -2.08 -8.51 12.00
N ALA A 63 -3.05 -7.73 12.50
CA ALA A 63 -4.46 -8.12 12.47
C ALA A 63 -5.01 -8.27 11.04
N LYS A 64 -4.72 -7.31 10.16
CA LYS A 64 -5.18 -7.35 8.76
C LYS A 64 -4.60 -8.52 7.97
N VAL A 65 -3.30 -8.78 8.09
CA VAL A 65 -2.63 -9.92 7.47
C VAL A 65 -3.23 -11.23 7.96
N LYS A 66 -3.44 -11.37 9.28
CA LYS A 66 -4.09 -12.56 9.85
C LYS A 66 -5.48 -12.81 9.29
N VAL A 67 -6.30 -11.75 9.13
CA VAL A 67 -7.64 -11.84 8.54
C VAL A 67 -7.57 -12.24 7.06
N ALA A 68 -6.64 -11.66 6.29
CA ALA A 68 -6.44 -12.01 4.88
C ALA A 68 -6.02 -13.47 4.71
N ARG A 69 -5.04 -13.93 5.50
CA ARG A 69 -4.57 -15.33 5.52
C ARG A 69 -5.70 -16.29 5.87
N LYS A 70 -6.44 -16.03 6.95
CA LYS A 70 -7.55 -16.89 7.40
C LYS A 70 -8.64 -17.04 6.33
N ALA A 71 -8.87 -16.00 5.54
CA ALA A 71 -9.87 -16.01 4.48
C ALA A 71 -9.31 -16.49 3.12
N GLY A 72 -8.07 -16.97 3.06
CA GLY A 72 -7.47 -17.56 1.86
C GLY A 72 -7.02 -16.56 0.80
N PHE A 73 -6.88 -15.28 1.14
CA PHE A 73 -6.47 -14.25 0.18
C PHE A 73 -4.95 -14.19 0.02
N ILE A 74 -4.51 -14.03 -1.23
CA ILE A 74 -3.16 -13.56 -1.51
C ILE A 74 -3.11 -12.08 -1.17
N HIS A 75 -2.25 -11.69 -0.25
CA HIS A 75 -2.20 -10.34 0.28
C HIS A 75 -0.83 -9.74 0.00
N PHE A 76 -0.85 -8.46 -0.35
CA PHE A 76 0.36 -7.69 -0.61
C PHE A 76 0.16 -6.26 -0.09
N VAL A 77 1.23 -5.68 0.44
CA VAL A 77 1.20 -4.35 1.04
C VAL A 77 1.72 -3.32 0.04
N ILE A 78 0.89 -2.35 -0.27
CA ILE A 78 1.18 -1.29 -1.23
C ILE A 78 1.45 0.02 -0.49
N PHE A 79 2.41 -0.02 0.44
CA PHE A 79 2.94 1.17 1.10
C PHE A 79 4.21 0.90 1.93
N GLY A 80 4.95 1.97 2.27
CA GLY A 80 6.20 1.90 3.02
C GLY A 80 6.11 2.21 4.52
N ASP A 81 7.26 2.16 5.18
CA ASP A 81 7.39 2.34 6.63
C ASP A 81 7.05 3.77 7.06
N CYS A 82 5.80 3.99 7.47
CA CYS A 82 5.29 5.31 7.85
C CYS A 82 5.64 5.68 9.29
N GLY A 83 6.94 5.76 9.56
CA GLY A 83 7.48 6.21 10.83
C GLY A 83 7.51 5.14 11.93
N THR A 84 7.46 3.84 11.59
CA THR A 84 7.59 2.78 12.60
C THR A 84 9.05 2.48 12.96
N GLY A 85 10.00 3.12 12.27
CA GLY A 85 11.43 2.92 12.51
C GLY A 85 11.92 1.57 12.01
N GLY A 86 11.31 1.03 10.96
CA GLY A 86 11.63 -0.28 10.38
C GLY A 86 10.90 -1.47 11.00
N GLN A 87 10.17 -1.30 12.12
CA GLN A 87 9.44 -2.39 12.76
C GLN A 87 8.42 -3.06 11.83
N LEU A 88 7.78 -2.29 10.95
CA LEU A 88 6.84 -2.81 9.96
C LEU A 88 7.53 -3.71 8.93
N TYR A 89 8.73 -3.35 8.50
CA TYR A 89 9.50 -4.15 7.55
C TYR A 89 10.02 -5.43 8.20
N SER A 90 10.53 -5.37 9.44
CA SER A 90 10.90 -6.57 10.19
C SER A 90 9.73 -7.55 10.30
N PHE A 91 8.53 -7.05 10.58
CA PHE A 91 7.31 -7.86 10.56
C PHE A 91 7.02 -8.46 9.17
N PHE A 92 7.18 -7.71 8.09
CA PHE A 92 6.95 -8.25 6.74
C PHE A 92 7.94 -9.35 6.39
N ASP A 93 9.20 -9.21 6.79
CA ASP A 93 10.24 -10.21 6.56
C ASP A 93 9.97 -11.49 7.37
N GLU A 94 9.67 -11.35 8.67
CA GLU A 94 9.34 -12.46 9.57
C GLU A 94 8.14 -13.27 9.05
N GLU A 95 7.11 -12.57 8.57
CA GLU A 95 5.84 -13.17 8.20
C GLU A 95 5.72 -13.43 6.69
N ASN A 96 6.81 -13.26 5.93
CA ASN A 96 6.85 -13.41 4.47
C ASN A 96 5.68 -12.67 3.78
N VAL A 97 5.46 -11.41 4.16
CA VAL A 97 4.43 -10.55 3.59
C VAL A 97 5.02 -9.81 2.39
N ALA A 98 4.49 -10.11 1.20
CA ALA A 98 4.85 -9.40 0.00
C ALA A 98 4.51 -7.91 0.13
N HIS A 99 5.47 -7.04 -0.17
CA HIS A 99 5.30 -5.59 -0.06
C HIS A 99 6.17 -4.86 -1.09
N ILE A 100 5.77 -3.62 -1.41
CA ILE A 100 6.59 -2.74 -2.24
C ILE A 100 7.67 -2.09 -1.36
N PRO A 101 8.96 -2.15 -1.72
CA PRO A 101 10.03 -1.50 -0.98
C PRO A 101 9.95 0.03 -1.09
N ARG A 102 10.17 0.75 0.03
CA ARG A 102 10.37 2.22 0.21
C ARG A 102 9.34 3.21 -0.42
N PRO A 103 9.15 4.42 0.15
CA PRO A 103 8.78 4.66 1.55
C PRO A 103 7.46 5.46 1.70
N HIS A 104 7.05 6.28 0.74
CA HIS A 104 5.96 7.24 0.91
C HIS A 104 5.22 7.55 -0.40
N ARG A 105 3.97 8.01 -0.30
CA ARG A 105 3.14 8.39 -1.46
C ARG A 105 3.88 9.36 -2.41
N HIS A 106 4.71 10.23 -1.85
CA HIS A 106 5.46 11.25 -2.60
C HIS A 106 6.52 10.62 -3.48
N HIS A 107 7.33 9.70 -2.93
CA HIS A 107 8.26 8.89 -3.70
C HIS A 107 7.56 8.13 -4.84
N SER A 108 6.39 7.52 -4.57
CA SER A 108 5.62 6.83 -5.61
C SER A 108 5.07 7.74 -6.71
N PHE A 109 4.89 9.04 -6.46
CA PHE A 109 4.41 10.00 -7.46
C PHE A 109 5.51 10.77 -8.17
N MET A 110 6.61 11.07 -7.46
CA MET A 110 7.74 11.84 -7.96
C MET A 110 8.74 10.97 -8.73
N GLY A 111 8.83 9.68 -8.38
CA GLY A 111 9.88 8.79 -8.89
C GLY A 111 11.10 8.82 -7.97
N GLU A 112 11.84 7.71 -7.96
CA GLU A 112 12.94 7.45 -7.02
C GLU A 112 14.07 8.48 -7.16
N ALA A 113 14.62 8.64 -8.38
CA ALA A 113 15.75 9.53 -8.62
C ALA A 113 15.45 11.00 -8.25
N ASP A 114 14.26 11.48 -8.62
CA ASP A 114 13.84 12.86 -8.33
C ASP A 114 13.55 13.05 -6.84
N PHE A 115 12.93 12.06 -6.19
CA PHE A 115 12.65 12.12 -4.76
C PHE A 115 13.94 12.14 -3.93
N ASP A 116 14.89 11.26 -4.26
CA ASP A 116 16.18 11.19 -3.56
C ASP A 116 16.97 12.47 -3.74
N ALA A 117 16.99 13.04 -4.96
CA ALA A 117 17.64 14.33 -5.22
C ALA A 117 17.04 15.48 -4.39
N VAL A 118 15.71 15.53 -4.24
CA VAL A 118 15.04 16.55 -3.42
C VAL A 118 15.33 16.34 -1.93
N MET A 119 15.27 15.10 -1.43
CA MET A 119 15.54 14.81 -0.02
C MET A 119 17.01 15.05 0.37
N ASP A 120 17.95 14.84 -0.56
CA ASP A 120 19.37 15.11 -0.35
C ASP A 120 19.68 16.62 -0.32
N GLN A 121 18.93 17.43 -1.07
CA GLN A 121 19.09 18.89 -1.09
C GLN A 121 18.42 19.57 0.12
N ASP A 122 17.23 19.11 0.49
CA ASP A 122 16.41 19.74 1.53
C ASP A 122 16.27 18.85 2.77
N LEU A 123 17.39 18.65 3.47
CA LEU A 123 17.41 18.01 4.79
C LEU A 123 16.43 18.74 5.73
N ALA A 124 15.57 17.99 6.42
CA ALA A 124 14.46 18.46 7.27
C ALA A 124 13.19 18.98 6.56
N THR A 125 12.95 18.59 5.31
CA THR A 125 11.65 18.79 4.63
C THR A 125 10.52 17.99 5.28
N PHE A 126 9.40 18.66 5.58
CA PHE A 126 8.16 18.01 6.00
C PHE A 126 7.22 17.84 4.81
N LEU A 127 6.90 16.59 4.46
CA LEU A 127 5.95 16.26 3.40
C LEU A 127 4.53 16.23 3.95
N LEU A 128 3.72 17.21 3.56
CA LEU A 128 2.31 17.30 3.94
C LEU A 128 1.40 16.59 2.94
N THR A 129 0.32 16.02 3.45
CA THR A 129 -0.73 15.40 2.64
C THR A 129 -2.07 16.08 2.89
N ASP A 130 -3.04 15.84 2.01
CA ASP A 130 -4.45 16.24 2.14
C ASP A 130 -5.12 15.76 3.44
N TYR A 131 -4.49 14.84 4.18
CA TYR A 131 -4.89 14.50 5.54
C TYR A 131 -4.66 15.64 6.55
N TYR A 132 -3.59 16.43 6.40
CA TYR A 132 -3.24 17.55 7.30
C TYR A 132 -3.77 18.91 6.82
N SER A 133 -4.19 18.98 5.55
CA SER A 133 -4.89 20.13 4.98
C SER A 133 -6.12 19.63 4.25
N PRO A 134 -7.24 19.39 4.96
CA PRO A 134 -8.54 19.24 4.33
C PRO A 134 -8.96 20.61 3.78
N SER A 135 -8.32 21.07 2.72
CA SER A 135 -8.72 22.30 2.04
C SER A 135 -9.91 22.00 1.12
N PHE A 136 -11.07 22.48 1.58
CA PHE A 136 -12.35 22.79 0.92
C PHE A 136 -12.98 21.78 -0.06
#